data_AF-A0A965R0Y9-F1
#
_entry.id   AF-A0A965R0Y9-F1
#
_cell.length_a   1.000
_cell.length_b   1.000
_cell.length_c   1.000
_cell.angle_alpha   90.00
_cell.angle_beta   90.00
_cell.angle_gamma   90.00
#
_symmetry.space_group_name_H-M   'P 1'
#
loop_
_entity.id
_entity.type
_entity.pdbx_description
1 polymer ?
#
loop_
_entity_poly.entity_id
_entity_poly.type
_entity_poly.pdbx_seq_one_letter_code
_entity_poly.pdbx_strand_id
1 'polypeptide(L)'
;MTMSELRGRGRRSIVAAASIALTILLLAGGASTSAMAGVDDFSFESMTADYLLERSSAGEAQLTTHERLVAVFPDTDQNHGIRRAIPMSYQGHPTQPVVTSVTDSAGNNLAFVTEESDGFLVVTISGDDFVHGRVEYDITYTQDNVILVPDNGAGIQELYWDVNGTGWAQPFGSVTARVTVSPELSRQLTSHSSCYQGPEGSTTPCAIVESEQTSNGGRVLHFGATNLAAYENLSFALGFEPNTFVVPDWSVWAHPLGIVFVSLSALMFLLMFAALLLRLIVWRNARGRGIVIAQYQAPEGMTPLVAANLVRRRSRATVAAILRLAVNGNLVIRDVDTGKKRSSGYELEIASLEKLGDEDTLVLNATFGTPLSIGSSVTTSQPDNARARRLSKLWKTTKATVVSAGFRSQPQAALRRLGMILALAIGIAVFFTGGSINVDGYGGVIDVLITYMGAFVATVTTISLLRDVSPLTVEGAQAREELRGLELFIRLAEADRIAFLQSPSGAQRRVDVTKPGKIIRLYEAALPYAVLFGLEKQWAKELAALYEQESRSPDWYSSDGQFLATAFVFSLNNLASSSTTWAASASSSSSAGSFGGGFSGGGGGGGGGGGV
;
A
#
# COMPACT_ATOMS: atom_id res chain seq x y z
N MET A 1 -0.40 -31.68 -65.36
CA MET A 1 0.90 -31.83 -64.67
C MET A 1 0.74 -31.33 -63.25
N THR A 2 1.29 -32.04 -62.26
CA THR A 2 1.10 -31.79 -60.82
C THR A 2 2.18 -30.91 -60.22
N MET A 3 1.81 -30.13 -59.19
CA MET A 3 2.56 -29.72 -57.98
C MET A 3 2.13 -28.28 -57.61
N SER A 4 1.54 -27.91 -56.47
CA SER A 4 1.49 -28.37 -55.07
C SER A 4 2.22 -27.37 -54.16
N GLU A 5 1.53 -26.92 -53.11
CA GLU A 5 2.03 -26.08 -52.01
C GLU A 5 2.34 -24.59 -52.37
N LEU A 6 2.07 -23.58 -51.53
CA LEU A 6 1.62 -23.53 -50.13
C LEU A 6 0.41 -22.60 -49.89
N ARG A 7 -0.36 -22.94 -48.83
CA ARG A 7 -1.05 -22.10 -47.81
C ARG A 7 -1.42 -20.62 -48.13
N GLY A 8 -2.61 -20.11 -47.80
CA GLY A 8 -3.79 -20.73 -47.17
C GLY A 8 -4.52 -19.79 -46.19
N ARG A 9 -5.87 -19.84 -46.20
CA ARG A 9 -6.85 -19.17 -45.32
C ARG A 9 -6.95 -17.62 -45.43
N GLY A 10 -8.14 -17.02 -45.41
CA GLY A 10 -9.47 -17.63 -45.27
C GLY A 10 -10.63 -16.71 -45.69
N ARG A 11 -11.52 -17.26 -46.53
CA ARG A 11 -12.76 -16.63 -46.99
C ARG A 11 -13.91 -17.18 -46.12
N ARG A 12 -14.46 -16.41 -45.17
CA ARG A 12 -15.67 -16.79 -44.40
C ARG A 12 -16.31 -15.62 -43.60
N SER A 13 -16.70 -14.55 -44.28
CA SER A 13 -17.42 -13.40 -43.67
C SER A 13 -18.43 -12.75 -44.63
N ILE A 14 -19.39 -13.50 -45.17
CA ILE A 14 -20.52 -12.95 -45.96
C ILE A 14 -21.85 -13.41 -45.35
N VAL A 15 -22.16 -12.88 -44.16
CA VAL A 15 -23.51 -12.92 -43.53
C VAL A 15 -23.82 -11.60 -42.78
N ALA A 16 -22.83 -10.72 -42.53
CA ALA A 16 -22.96 -9.56 -41.64
C ALA A 16 -23.16 -8.20 -42.37
N ALA A 17 -23.82 -8.18 -43.53
CA ALA A 17 -23.98 -6.95 -44.34
C ALA A 17 -25.44 -6.50 -44.55
N ALA A 18 -26.43 -7.24 -44.03
CA ALA A 18 -27.87 -6.94 -44.23
C ALA A 18 -28.59 -6.46 -42.95
N SER A 19 -27.89 -6.34 -41.83
CA SER A 19 -28.48 -6.03 -40.50
C SER A 19 -28.11 -4.66 -39.94
N ILE A 20 -27.43 -3.80 -40.72
CA ILE A 20 -26.94 -2.49 -40.29
C ILE A 20 -27.70 -1.34 -40.99
N ALA A 21 -28.31 -1.58 -42.15
CA ALA A 21 -29.03 -0.56 -42.91
C ALA A 21 -30.47 -0.27 -42.43
N LEU A 22 -31.06 -1.12 -41.58
CA LEU A 22 -32.44 -0.95 -41.09
C LEU A 22 -32.53 -0.32 -39.69
N THR A 23 -31.41 -0.21 -38.96
CA THR A 23 -31.35 0.39 -37.62
C THR A 23 -31.14 1.92 -37.66
N ILE A 24 -30.74 2.47 -38.81
CA ILE A 24 -30.43 3.90 -38.98
C ILE A 24 -31.69 4.73 -39.32
N LEU A 25 -32.79 4.10 -39.74
CA LEU A 25 -34.02 4.80 -40.17
C LEU A 25 -35.15 4.81 -39.12
N LEU A 26 -34.85 4.47 -37.86
CA LEU A 26 -35.83 4.43 -36.75
C LEU A 26 -35.46 5.34 -35.56
N LEU A 27 -34.42 6.16 -35.71
CA LEU A 27 -33.98 7.17 -34.72
C LEU A 27 -34.26 8.62 -35.16
N ALA A 28 -34.97 8.81 -36.28
CA ALA A 28 -35.47 10.11 -36.76
C ALA A 28 -36.91 10.42 -36.30
N GLY A 29 -37.37 9.77 -35.22
CA GLY A 29 -38.60 10.13 -34.51
C GLY A 29 -38.25 11.09 -33.37
N GLY A 30 -38.83 12.29 -33.37
CA GLY A 30 -38.38 13.41 -32.55
C GLY A 30 -38.24 13.08 -31.06
N ALA A 31 -37.00 13.07 -30.57
CA ALA A 31 -36.72 13.27 -29.16
C ALA A 31 -36.91 14.76 -28.87
N SER A 32 -38.04 15.12 -28.25
CA SER A 32 -38.16 16.40 -27.57
C SER A 32 -37.05 16.49 -26.54
N THR A 33 -36.12 17.42 -26.71
CA THR A 33 -35.04 17.67 -25.75
C THR A 33 -35.60 18.38 -24.53
N SER A 34 -36.31 17.64 -23.67
CA SER A 34 -36.42 17.99 -22.26
C SER A 34 -35.05 17.73 -21.63
N ALA A 35 -34.13 18.69 -21.81
CA ALA A 35 -32.96 18.78 -20.96
C ALA A 35 -33.47 18.87 -19.51
N MET A 36 -32.95 18.04 -18.62
CA MET A 36 -33.12 18.31 -17.20
C MET A 36 -32.24 19.50 -16.88
N ALA A 37 -32.86 20.68 -16.82
CA ALA A 37 -32.17 21.91 -16.51
C ALA A 37 -31.59 21.78 -15.09
N GLY A 38 -30.26 21.73 -15.01
CA GLY A 38 -29.56 21.79 -13.73
C GLY A 38 -29.54 23.23 -13.24
N VAL A 39 -29.34 23.44 -11.93
CA VAL A 39 -29.24 24.80 -11.35
C VAL A 39 -28.13 25.64 -11.99
N ASP A 40 -27.21 25.03 -12.72
CA ASP A 40 -26.14 25.73 -13.44
C ASP A 40 -26.54 26.30 -14.82
N ASP A 41 -27.76 26.06 -15.32
CA ASP A 41 -28.23 26.52 -16.64
C ASP A 41 -28.62 28.02 -16.62
N PHE A 42 -27.61 28.88 -16.50
CA PHE A 42 -27.69 30.33 -16.61
C PHE A 42 -26.36 30.90 -17.13
N SER A 43 -26.25 32.23 -17.28
CA SER A 43 -25.02 32.89 -17.73
C SER A 43 -24.73 34.16 -16.96
N PHE A 44 -23.49 34.64 -17.00
CA PHE A 44 -23.13 35.96 -16.48
C PHE A 44 -22.98 36.96 -17.64
N GLU A 45 -23.68 38.09 -17.55
CA GLU A 45 -23.46 39.22 -18.47
C GLU A 45 -22.06 39.81 -18.25
N SER A 46 -21.70 40.03 -16.98
CA SER A 46 -20.40 40.59 -16.61
C SER A 46 -19.98 40.22 -15.18
N MET A 47 -18.68 40.13 -14.96
CA MET A 47 -18.04 40.19 -13.64
C MET A 47 -17.02 41.34 -13.59
N THR A 48 -17.06 42.13 -12.51
CA THR A 48 -16.06 43.17 -12.23
C THR A 48 -15.48 42.94 -10.84
N ALA A 49 -14.16 42.79 -10.72
CA ALA A 49 -13.48 42.63 -9.45
C ALA A 49 -12.56 43.82 -9.16
N ASP A 50 -12.82 44.49 -8.03
CA ASP A 50 -12.02 45.59 -7.52
C ASP A 50 -11.10 45.08 -6.42
N TYR A 51 -9.80 45.13 -6.67
CA TYR A 51 -8.75 44.66 -5.76
C TYR A 51 -8.03 45.85 -5.15
N LEU A 52 -8.14 46.00 -3.84
CA LEU A 52 -7.35 46.95 -3.06
C LEU A 52 -6.24 46.16 -2.33
N LEU A 53 -5.00 46.33 -2.80
CA LEU A 53 -3.83 45.69 -2.20
C LEU A 53 -3.16 46.67 -1.23
N GLU A 54 -3.15 46.30 0.05
CA GLU A 54 -2.56 47.05 1.13
C GLU A 54 -1.47 46.26 1.85
N ARG A 55 -0.70 46.98 2.68
CA ARG A 55 0.31 46.38 3.56
C ARG A 55 -0.09 46.60 5.01
N SER A 56 -0.23 45.51 5.76
CA SER A 56 -0.62 45.54 7.17
C SER A 56 0.43 46.23 8.05
N SER A 57 0.09 46.51 9.30
CA SER A 57 1.03 47.05 10.29
C SER A 57 2.20 46.10 10.61
N ALA A 58 2.04 44.80 10.35
CA ALA A 58 3.10 43.79 10.44
C ALA A 58 4.01 43.76 9.19
N GLY A 59 3.63 44.46 8.11
CA GLY A 59 4.34 44.45 6.83
C GLY A 59 3.81 43.41 5.84
N GLU A 60 2.82 42.61 6.20
CA GLU A 60 2.24 41.54 5.39
C GLU A 60 1.26 42.10 4.35
N ALA A 61 0.96 41.32 3.30
CA ALA A 61 0.01 41.70 2.26
C ALA A 61 -1.42 41.37 2.65
N GLN A 62 -2.32 42.35 2.53
CA GLN A 62 -3.76 42.18 2.69
C GLN A 62 -4.47 42.64 1.43
N LEU A 63 -5.39 41.81 0.93
CA LEU A 63 -6.17 42.06 -0.28
C LEU A 63 -7.65 42.19 0.10
N THR A 64 -8.18 43.40 -0.02
CA THR A 64 -9.65 43.60 0.00
C THR A 64 -10.16 43.45 -1.42
N THR A 65 -11.10 42.52 -1.64
CA THR A 65 -11.74 42.29 -2.92
C THR A 65 -13.21 42.68 -2.84
N HIS A 66 -13.68 43.42 -3.84
CA HIS A 66 -15.09 43.72 -4.08
C HIS A 66 -15.48 43.20 -5.47
N GLU A 67 -16.24 42.10 -5.52
CA GLU A 67 -16.71 41.48 -6.75
C GLU A 67 -18.16 41.88 -7.04
N ARG A 68 -18.44 42.37 -8.26
CA ARG A 68 -19.80 42.55 -8.79
C ARG A 68 -20.05 41.49 -9.85
N LEU A 69 -21.04 40.63 -9.63
CA LEU A 69 -21.46 39.58 -10.56
C LEU A 69 -22.88 39.88 -11.07
N VAL A 70 -23.04 39.99 -12.39
CA VAL A 70 -24.33 40.21 -13.05
C VAL A 70 -24.78 38.92 -13.70
N ALA A 71 -25.62 38.15 -13.00
CA ALA A 71 -26.21 36.90 -13.49
C ALA A 71 -27.45 37.18 -14.36
N VAL A 72 -27.68 36.32 -15.35
CA VAL A 72 -28.86 36.31 -16.21
C VAL A 72 -29.49 34.92 -16.14
N PHE A 73 -30.49 34.78 -15.27
CA PHE A 73 -31.24 33.55 -15.02
C PHE A 73 -32.37 33.34 -16.04
N PRO A 74 -32.76 32.08 -16.32
CA PRO A 74 -33.90 31.79 -17.18
C PRO A 74 -35.24 32.22 -16.55
N ASP A 75 -36.26 32.39 -17.38
CA ASP A 75 -37.65 32.67 -16.95
C ASP A 75 -38.36 31.43 -16.33
N THR A 76 -37.63 30.37 -16.03
CA THR A 76 -38.13 29.12 -15.43
C THR A 76 -37.70 28.99 -13.97
N ASP A 77 -38.61 28.54 -13.12
CA ASP A 77 -38.43 28.23 -11.69
C ASP A 77 -37.34 27.16 -11.48
N GLN A 78 -36.08 27.60 -11.49
CA GLN A 78 -34.89 26.76 -11.40
C GLN A 78 -33.95 27.21 -10.28
N ASN A 79 -33.71 28.52 -10.16
CA ASN A 79 -32.69 29.07 -9.30
C ASN A 79 -33.25 29.92 -8.16
N HIS A 80 -32.63 29.82 -6.99
CA HIS A 80 -32.84 30.70 -5.84
C HIS A 80 -31.68 31.69 -5.64
N GLY A 81 -30.57 31.50 -6.36
CA GLY A 81 -29.42 32.42 -6.35
C GLY A 81 -28.12 31.76 -6.81
N ILE A 82 -26.99 32.16 -6.21
CA ILE A 82 -25.64 31.71 -6.60
C ILE A 82 -24.81 31.20 -5.42
N ARG A 83 -23.81 30.37 -5.74
CA ARG A 83 -22.68 30.02 -4.89
C ARG A 83 -21.40 30.65 -5.45
N ARG A 84 -20.59 31.25 -4.60
CA ARG A 84 -19.24 31.77 -4.92
C ARG A 84 -18.22 31.02 -4.09
N ALA A 85 -17.27 30.33 -4.73
CA ALA A 85 -16.18 29.62 -4.06
C ALA A 85 -14.90 30.50 -4.07
N ILE A 86 -14.44 30.88 -2.87
CA ILE A 86 -13.23 31.70 -2.66
C ILE A 86 -12.11 30.79 -2.12
N PRO A 87 -10.89 30.78 -2.70
CA PRO A 87 -9.81 29.92 -2.23
C PRO A 87 -9.43 30.20 -0.77
N MET A 88 -9.25 29.14 0.03
CA MET A 88 -8.75 29.27 1.41
C MET A 88 -7.24 29.15 1.53
N SER A 89 -6.55 28.75 0.46
CA SER A 89 -5.09 28.64 0.44
C SER A 89 -4.51 29.01 -0.91
N TYR A 90 -3.29 29.53 -0.90
CA TYR A 90 -2.49 29.85 -2.07
C TYR A 90 -1.08 29.33 -1.87
N GLN A 91 -0.54 28.62 -2.86
CA GLN A 91 0.80 28.00 -2.83
C GLN A 91 1.07 27.11 -1.58
N GLY A 92 0.01 26.50 -1.03
CA GLY A 92 0.08 25.64 0.14
C GLY A 92 0.03 26.37 1.49
N HIS A 93 -0.33 27.65 1.52
CA HIS A 93 -0.42 28.48 2.72
C HIS A 93 -1.82 29.13 2.84
N PRO A 94 -2.38 29.30 4.05
CA PRO A 94 -3.76 29.76 4.20
C PRO A 94 -3.93 31.25 3.92
N THR A 95 -4.92 31.61 3.10
CA THR A 95 -5.27 33.00 2.76
C THR A 95 -6.39 33.60 3.62
N GLN A 96 -6.95 32.81 4.54
CA GLN A 96 -7.95 33.26 5.54
C GLN A 96 -9.06 34.17 4.97
N PRO A 97 -9.84 33.72 3.96
CA PRO A 97 -10.89 34.54 3.38
C PRO A 97 -11.97 34.88 4.42
N VAL A 98 -12.32 36.16 4.55
CA VAL A 98 -13.41 36.64 5.42
C VAL A 98 -14.37 37.51 4.61
N VAL A 99 -15.61 37.05 4.45
CA VAL A 99 -16.68 37.82 3.80
C VAL A 99 -17.17 38.91 4.74
N THR A 100 -17.15 40.16 4.28
CA THR A 100 -17.51 41.34 5.08
C THR A 100 -18.92 41.85 4.76
N SER A 101 -19.35 41.79 3.49
CA SER A 101 -20.71 42.14 3.08
C SER A 101 -21.13 41.48 1.77
N VAL A 102 -22.43 41.28 1.61
CA VAL A 102 -23.08 40.92 0.33
C VAL A 102 -24.28 41.87 0.14
N THR A 103 -24.38 42.52 -1.02
CA THR A 103 -25.45 43.48 -1.33
C THR A 103 -26.03 43.30 -2.74
N ASP A 104 -27.21 43.87 -2.97
CA ASP A 104 -27.81 44.03 -4.30
C ASP A 104 -27.37 45.33 -5.00
N SER A 105 -27.80 45.53 -6.25
CA SER A 105 -27.53 46.73 -7.06
C SER A 105 -28.04 48.06 -6.45
N ALA A 106 -28.88 48.01 -5.41
CA ALA A 106 -29.38 49.18 -4.70
C ALA A 106 -28.65 49.40 -3.36
N GLY A 107 -27.69 48.54 -3.00
CA GLY A 107 -26.93 48.57 -1.76
C GLY A 107 -27.65 47.97 -0.56
N ASN A 108 -28.74 47.20 -0.76
CA ASN A 108 -29.40 46.48 0.34
C ASN A 108 -28.62 45.20 0.67
N ASN A 109 -28.47 44.90 1.96
CA ASN A 109 -27.81 43.68 2.40
C ASN A 109 -28.61 42.42 2.00
N LEU A 110 -27.93 41.47 1.37
CA LEU A 110 -28.48 40.14 1.08
C LEU A 110 -28.09 39.14 2.18
N ALA A 111 -28.96 38.17 2.44
CA ALA A 111 -28.64 37.05 3.32
C ALA A 111 -27.69 36.07 2.61
N PHE A 112 -26.69 35.57 3.33
CA PHE A 112 -25.75 34.57 2.82
C PHE A 112 -25.33 33.59 3.91
N VAL A 113 -24.87 32.41 3.49
CA VAL A 113 -24.29 31.37 4.36
C VAL A 113 -22.92 30.98 3.82
N THR A 114 -21.94 30.85 4.71
CA THR A 114 -20.58 30.42 4.36
C THR A 114 -20.29 29.01 4.87
N GLU A 115 -19.75 28.15 4.02
CA GLU A 115 -19.31 26.79 4.35
C GLU A 115 -17.88 26.56 3.85
N GLU A 116 -17.04 25.87 4.63
CA GLU A 116 -15.71 25.44 4.19
C GLU A 116 -15.82 24.08 3.50
N SER A 117 -15.46 23.99 2.22
CA SER A 117 -15.59 22.77 1.43
C SER A 117 -14.47 22.65 0.39
N ASP A 118 -13.81 21.49 0.34
CA ASP A 118 -12.73 21.16 -0.62
C ASP A 118 -11.62 22.22 -0.79
N GLY A 119 -11.31 22.97 0.27
CA GLY A 119 -10.29 24.04 0.27
C GLY A 119 -10.79 25.42 -0.14
N PHE A 120 -12.11 25.60 -0.26
CA PHE A 120 -12.77 26.86 -0.58
C PHE A 120 -13.75 27.28 0.52
N LEU A 121 -13.85 28.60 0.72
CA LEU A 121 -14.97 29.21 1.43
C LEU A 121 -16.10 29.42 0.42
N VAL A 122 -17.16 28.65 0.54
CA VAL A 122 -18.33 28.70 -0.34
C VAL A 122 -19.36 29.65 0.26
N VAL A 123 -19.53 30.81 -0.38
CA VAL A 123 -20.54 31.81 -0.07
C VAL A 123 -21.80 31.49 -0.85
N THR A 124 -22.85 31.04 -0.16
CA THR A 124 -24.16 30.74 -0.75
C THR A 124 -25.09 31.91 -0.53
N ILE A 125 -25.59 32.51 -1.61
CA ILE A 125 -26.49 33.67 -1.61
C ILE A 125 -27.80 33.23 -2.26
N SER A 126 -28.85 33.06 -1.46
CA SER A 126 -30.13 32.49 -1.92
C SER A 126 -31.32 33.09 -1.18
N GLY A 127 -32.41 33.36 -1.91
CA GLY A 127 -33.70 33.78 -1.35
C GLY A 127 -34.69 32.61 -1.18
N ASP A 128 -35.83 32.88 -0.55
CA ASP A 128 -36.95 31.92 -0.44
C ASP A 128 -37.67 31.73 -1.79
N ASP A 129 -37.74 32.79 -2.61
CA ASP A 129 -38.36 32.80 -3.93
C ASP A 129 -37.34 32.45 -5.05
N PHE A 130 -37.86 32.09 -6.23
CA PHE A 130 -37.03 31.90 -7.43
C PHE A 130 -36.57 33.24 -8.02
N VAL A 131 -35.38 33.24 -8.63
CA VAL A 131 -34.79 34.38 -9.35
C VAL A 131 -34.86 34.19 -10.86
N HIS A 132 -35.17 35.26 -11.59
CA HIS A 132 -35.31 35.26 -13.05
C HIS A 132 -34.68 36.51 -13.67
N GLY A 133 -34.22 36.39 -14.91
CA GLY A 133 -33.62 37.49 -15.65
C GLY A 133 -32.35 38.03 -14.99
N ARG A 134 -32.13 39.35 -15.11
CA ARG A 134 -30.91 40.00 -14.65
C ARG A 134 -30.94 40.25 -13.13
N VAL A 135 -29.97 39.67 -12.41
CA VAL A 135 -29.75 39.87 -10.98
C VAL A 135 -28.28 40.21 -10.73
N GLU A 136 -28.03 41.13 -9.80
CA GLU A 136 -26.70 41.63 -9.47
C GLU A 136 -26.34 41.30 -8.02
N TYR A 137 -25.13 40.78 -7.82
CA TYR A 137 -24.58 40.43 -6.51
C TYR A 137 -23.24 41.15 -6.33
N ASP A 138 -23.17 42.03 -5.33
CA ASP A 138 -21.93 42.66 -4.88
C ASP A 138 -21.41 41.92 -3.63
N ILE A 139 -20.22 41.33 -3.71
CA ILE A 139 -19.60 40.54 -2.64
C ILE A 139 -18.29 41.22 -2.23
N THR A 140 -18.16 41.58 -0.95
CA THR A 140 -16.89 42.11 -0.40
C THR A 140 -16.29 41.13 0.59
N TYR A 141 -14.98 40.88 0.45
CA TYR A 141 -14.22 40.01 1.34
C TYR A 141 -12.74 40.42 1.43
N THR A 142 -12.05 39.95 2.46
CA THR A 142 -10.60 40.14 2.65
C THR A 142 -9.87 38.80 2.57
N GLN A 143 -8.66 38.79 2.00
CA GLN A 143 -7.71 37.68 2.06
C GLN A 143 -6.31 38.18 2.44
N ASP A 144 -5.60 37.41 3.26
CA ASP A 144 -4.21 37.65 3.63
C ASP A 144 -3.28 36.69 2.86
N ASN A 145 -1.96 36.84 2.99
CA ASN A 145 -0.95 35.93 2.40
C ASN A 145 -1.02 35.77 0.86
N VAL A 146 -1.52 36.78 0.15
CA VAL A 146 -1.77 36.75 -1.31
C VAL A 146 -0.52 36.89 -2.19
N ILE A 147 0.67 36.99 -1.59
CA ILE A 147 1.94 37.25 -2.28
C ILE A 147 2.77 35.98 -2.40
N LEU A 148 3.13 35.63 -3.64
CA LEU A 148 4.09 34.60 -3.97
C LEU A 148 5.53 35.16 -3.99
N VAL A 149 6.49 34.34 -3.59
CA VAL A 149 7.92 34.55 -3.89
C VAL A 149 8.34 33.43 -4.85
N PRO A 150 8.52 33.72 -6.15
CA PRO A 150 8.87 32.66 -7.10
C PRO A 150 10.29 32.10 -6.88
N ASP A 151 10.43 30.77 -6.86
CA ASP A 151 11.72 30.04 -6.77
C ASP A 151 12.61 30.16 -8.04
N ASN A 152 12.40 31.19 -8.86
CA ASN A 152 13.15 31.44 -10.09
C ASN A 152 14.47 32.21 -9.88
N GLY A 153 14.80 32.57 -8.62
CA GLY A 153 16.01 33.30 -8.27
C GLY A 153 15.99 34.81 -8.58
N ALA A 154 14.89 35.34 -9.12
CA ALA A 154 14.74 36.79 -9.35
C ALA A 154 14.50 37.57 -8.05
N GLY A 155 14.06 36.90 -6.97
CA GLY A 155 13.82 37.51 -5.65
C GLY A 155 12.62 38.46 -5.59
N ILE A 156 11.91 38.66 -6.71
CA ILE A 156 10.69 39.46 -6.78
C ILE A 156 9.58 38.87 -5.93
N GLN A 157 8.66 39.72 -5.51
CA GLN A 157 7.40 39.32 -4.89
C GLN A 157 6.28 39.50 -5.91
N GLU A 158 5.29 38.62 -5.95
CA GLU A 158 4.29 38.63 -7.03
C GLU A 158 2.87 38.41 -6.48
N LEU A 159 1.97 39.33 -6.80
CA LEU A 159 0.53 39.05 -6.72
C LEU A 159 0.13 38.41 -8.05
N TYR A 160 -0.09 37.09 -8.04
CA TYR A 160 -0.60 36.34 -9.18
C TYR A 160 -1.99 35.79 -8.85
N TRP A 161 -3.00 36.27 -9.56
CA TRP A 161 -4.39 36.17 -9.14
C TRP A 161 -5.32 35.80 -10.28
N ASP A 162 -6.27 34.92 -9.99
CA ASP A 162 -7.36 34.53 -10.86
C ASP A 162 -8.62 35.31 -10.47
N VAL A 163 -9.34 35.84 -11.46
CA VAL A 163 -10.42 36.80 -11.22
C VAL A 163 -11.73 36.06 -10.97
N ASN A 164 -12.30 35.46 -12.00
CA ASN A 164 -13.51 34.65 -11.86
C ASN A 164 -13.19 33.25 -11.33
N GLY A 165 -12.12 32.63 -11.82
CA GLY A 165 -11.73 31.25 -11.51
C GLY A 165 -12.16 30.24 -12.58
N THR A 166 -11.49 29.10 -12.62
CA THR A 166 -11.78 28.02 -13.60
C THR A 166 -12.95 27.13 -13.17
N GLY A 167 -13.45 27.23 -11.93
CA GLY A 167 -14.55 26.40 -11.41
C GLY A 167 -15.98 26.89 -11.70
N TRP A 168 -16.21 27.65 -12.78
CA TRP A 168 -17.56 28.08 -13.19
C TRP A 168 -18.07 27.26 -14.39
N ALA A 169 -19.26 26.66 -14.28
CA ALA A 169 -19.93 26.02 -15.41
C ALA A 169 -20.59 27.03 -16.37
N GLN A 170 -20.79 28.26 -15.91
CA GLN A 170 -21.44 29.35 -16.63
C GLN A 170 -20.43 30.16 -17.45
N PRO A 171 -20.77 30.59 -18.69
CA PRO A 171 -19.96 31.53 -19.45
C PRO A 171 -20.12 32.97 -18.92
N PHE A 172 -19.10 33.80 -19.18
CA PHE A 172 -19.10 35.23 -18.85
C PHE A 172 -18.99 36.08 -20.12
N GLY A 173 -19.94 37.00 -20.33
CA GLY A 173 -19.89 37.98 -21.43
C GLY A 173 -18.66 38.88 -21.34
N SER A 174 -18.35 39.40 -20.15
CA SER A 174 -17.09 40.06 -19.83
C SER A 174 -16.61 39.79 -18.41
N VAL A 175 -15.29 39.72 -18.23
CA VAL A 175 -14.66 39.70 -16.89
C VAL A 175 -13.61 40.81 -16.86
N THR A 176 -13.66 41.66 -15.85
CA THR A 176 -12.71 42.77 -15.67
C THR A 176 -12.16 42.80 -14.25
N ALA A 177 -10.90 43.22 -14.12
CA ALA A 177 -10.23 43.43 -12.85
C ALA A 177 -9.61 44.82 -12.79
N ARG A 178 -9.81 45.53 -11.68
CA ARG A 178 -9.15 46.80 -11.36
C ARG A 178 -8.31 46.63 -10.11
N VAL A 179 -6.99 46.72 -10.24
CA VAL A 179 -6.07 46.58 -9.11
C VAL A 179 -5.57 47.96 -8.69
N THR A 180 -5.98 48.39 -7.50
CA THR A 180 -5.55 49.64 -6.87
C THR A 180 -4.38 49.37 -5.94
N VAL A 181 -3.24 50.00 -6.25
CA VAL A 181 -1.98 49.90 -5.50
C VAL A 181 -1.72 51.24 -4.81
N SER A 182 -1.49 51.22 -3.49
CA SER A 182 -1.26 52.44 -2.70
C SER A 182 -0.02 53.23 -3.15
N PRO A 183 0.10 54.54 -2.84
CA PRO A 183 1.30 55.34 -3.18
C PRO A 183 2.62 54.84 -2.56
N GLU A 184 2.54 54.09 -1.46
CA GLU A 184 3.69 53.43 -0.83
C GLU A 184 4.17 52.25 -1.67
N LEU A 185 3.24 51.41 -2.12
CA LEU A 185 3.49 50.20 -2.90
C LEU A 185 3.74 50.48 -4.39
N SER A 186 3.17 51.56 -4.94
CA SER A 186 3.30 51.93 -6.37
C SER A 186 4.76 52.18 -6.78
N ARG A 187 5.59 52.64 -5.82
CA ARG A 187 7.03 52.85 -5.99
C ARG A 187 7.86 51.55 -5.98
N GLN A 188 7.31 50.47 -5.43
CA GLN A 188 7.96 49.15 -5.38
C GLN A 188 7.43 48.20 -6.48
N LEU A 189 6.50 48.67 -7.33
CA LEU A 189 5.97 47.91 -8.44
C LEU A 189 6.99 47.86 -9.59
N THR A 190 7.31 46.66 -10.07
CA THR A 190 8.25 46.44 -11.18
C THR A 190 7.58 46.69 -12.54
N SER A 191 8.35 46.59 -13.62
CA SER A 191 7.80 46.55 -14.99
C SER A 191 7.18 45.19 -15.36
N HIS A 192 7.27 44.18 -14.49
CA HIS A 192 6.71 42.85 -14.73
C HIS A 192 5.23 42.85 -14.34
N SER A 193 4.39 43.18 -15.32
CA SER A 193 2.94 42.96 -15.25
C SER A 193 2.50 42.16 -16.47
N SER A 194 1.66 41.15 -16.26
CA SER A 194 1.13 40.31 -17.34
C SER A 194 -0.30 39.87 -17.04
N CYS A 195 -1.05 39.46 -18.05
CA CYS A 195 -2.37 38.89 -17.87
C CYS A 195 -2.67 37.83 -18.93
N TYR A 196 -3.49 36.85 -18.55
CA TYR A 196 -3.81 35.67 -19.35
C TYR A 196 -5.31 35.39 -19.31
N GLN A 197 -5.83 34.75 -20.35
CA GLN A 197 -7.24 34.37 -20.43
C GLN A 197 -7.43 32.98 -21.03
N GLY A 198 -8.54 32.30 -20.72
CA GLY A 198 -8.92 30.99 -21.26
C GLY A 198 -8.96 29.89 -20.19
N PRO A 199 -8.97 28.60 -20.57
CA PRO A 199 -9.07 27.49 -19.63
C PRO A 199 -7.78 27.29 -18.83
N GLU A 200 -7.84 26.42 -17.81
CA GLU A 200 -6.67 25.99 -17.05
C GLU A 200 -5.53 25.56 -18.00
N GLY A 201 -4.35 26.18 -17.88
CA GLY A 201 -3.21 25.93 -18.75
C GLY A 201 -3.05 26.92 -19.93
N SER A 202 -3.97 27.86 -20.14
CA SER A 202 -3.88 28.84 -21.23
C SER A 202 -2.79 29.90 -21.01
N THR A 203 -1.95 30.14 -22.03
CA THR A 203 -0.97 31.25 -22.08
C THR A 203 -1.43 32.41 -22.97
N THR A 204 -2.70 32.42 -23.39
CA THR A 204 -3.26 33.46 -24.26
C THR A 204 -3.31 34.80 -23.51
N PRO A 205 -2.70 35.89 -24.02
CA PRO A 205 -2.71 37.18 -23.32
C PRO A 205 -4.11 37.81 -23.29
N CYS A 206 -4.44 38.51 -22.20
CA CYS A 206 -5.68 39.29 -22.08
C CYS A 206 -5.54 40.71 -22.67
N ALA A 207 -6.65 41.46 -22.73
CA ALA A 207 -6.58 42.89 -23.01
C ALA A 207 -6.11 43.67 -21.76
N ILE A 208 -4.89 44.22 -21.82
CA ILE A 208 -4.42 45.23 -20.86
C ILE A 208 -5.08 46.55 -21.26
N VAL A 209 -6.01 47.05 -20.45
CA VAL A 209 -6.88 48.17 -20.86
C VAL A 209 -6.22 49.51 -20.59
N GLU A 210 -5.74 49.76 -19.37
CA GLU A 210 -5.07 51.03 -19.02
C GLU A 210 -4.30 50.94 -17.69
N SER A 211 -3.45 51.93 -17.45
CA SER A 211 -2.69 52.11 -16.20
C SER A 211 -2.75 53.58 -15.78
N GLU A 212 -3.72 53.94 -14.94
CA GLU A 212 -3.90 55.31 -14.47
C GLU A 212 -3.03 55.61 -13.23
N GLN A 213 -2.54 56.84 -13.15
CA GLN A 213 -1.92 57.39 -11.94
C GLN A 213 -2.98 58.16 -11.17
N THR A 214 -3.20 57.80 -9.90
CA THR A 214 -4.14 58.52 -9.04
C THR A 214 -3.55 59.86 -8.60
N SER A 215 -4.40 60.82 -8.24
CA SER A 215 -3.97 62.17 -7.84
C SER A 215 -3.07 62.21 -6.58
N ASN A 216 -3.01 61.11 -5.83
CA ASN A 216 -2.15 60.92 -4.65
C ASN A 216 -0.88 60.06 -4.91
N GLY A 217 -0.59 59.68 -6.17
CA GLY A 217 0.62 58.92 -6.54
C GLY A 217 0.52 57.40 -6.40
N GLY A 218 -0.69 56.87 -6.21
CA GLY A 218 -1.02 55.45 -6.36
C GLY A 218 -1.21 55.09 -7.83
N ARG A 219 -1.42 53.80 -8.10
CA ARG A 219 -1.57 53.29 -9.47
C ARG A 219 -2.77 52.34 -9.55
N VAL A 220 -3.59 52.51 -10.59
CA VAL A 220 -4.69 51.58 -10.91
C VAL A 220 -4.34 50.86 -12.20
N LEU A 221 -4.42 49.52 -12.19
CA LEU A 221 -4.18 48.68 -13.37
C LEU A 221 -5.47 47.97 -13.78
N HIS A 222 -5.79 48.01 -15.07
CA HIS A 222 -7.03 47.46 -15.63
C HIS A 222 -6.75 46.27 -16.55
N PHE A 223 -7.39 45.14 -16.25
CA PHE A 223 -7.32 43.90 -17.03
C PHE A 223 -8.72 43.47 -17.48
N GLY A 224 -8.84 42.91 -18.68
CA GLY A 224 -10.14 42.49 -19.20
C GLY A 224 -10.08 41.32 -20.18
N ALA A 225 -11.13 40.50 -20.14
CA ALA A 225 -11.46 39.45 -21.09
C ALA A 225 -12.95 39.54 -21.48
N THR A 226 -13.30 38.99 -22.64
CA THR A 226 -14.69 38.95 -23.13
C THR A 226 -15.00 37.60 -23.76
N ASN A 227 -16.27 37.18 -23.68
CA ASN A 227 -16.77 35.90 -24.19
C ASN A 227 -15.99 34.69 -23.62
N LEU A 228 -15.74 34.68 -22.31
CA LEU A 228 -15.16 33.52 -21.63
C LEU A 228 -16.20 32.41 -21.59
N ALA A 229 -15.83 31.23 -22.09
CA ALA A 229 -16.66 30.03 -22.03
C ALA A 229 -16.69 29.43 -20.62
N ALA A 230 -17.51 28.41 -20.43
CA ALA A 230 -17.49 27.59 -19.23
C ALA A 230 -16.08 27.09 -18.92
N TYR A 231 -15.68 27.16 -17.65
CA TYR A 231 -14.35 26.81 -17.13
C TYR A 231 -13.18 27.65 -17.65
N GLU A 232 -13.43 28.78 -18.32
CA GLU A 232 -12.40 29.77 -18.68
C GLU A 232 -12.30 30.90 -17.66
N ASN A 233 -11.10 31.46 -17.53
CA ASN A 233 -10.75 32.43 -16.50
C ASN A 233 -9.97 33.63 -17.06
N LEU A 234 -9.94 34.73 -16.31
CA LEU A 234 -9.01 35.86 -16.46
C LEU A 234 -8.00 35.83 -15.30
N SER A 235 -6.71 35.88 -15.60
CA SER A 235 -5.62 35.96 -14.61
C SER A 235 -4.78 37.21 -14.82
N PHE A 236 -4.27 37.79 -13.74
CA PHE A 236 -3.25 38.85 -13.81
C PHE A 236 -2.10 38.59 -12.84
N ALA A 237 -0.90 39.06 -13.21
CA ALA A 237 0.31 39.00 -12.41
C ALA A 237 0.90 40.41 -12.25
N LEU A 238 1.26 40.79 -11.01
CA LEU A 238 1.93 42.04 -10.66
C LEU A 238 3.19 41.74 -9.84
N GLY A 239 4.36 41.99 -10.43
CA GLY A 239 5.66 41.87 -9.76
C GLY A 239 6.04 43.13 -8.97
N PHE A 240 6.56 42.92 -7.77
CA PHE A 240 7.07 43.90 -6.81
C PHE A 240 8.55 43.62 -6.48
N GLU A 241 9.26 44.65 -6.03
CA GLU A 241 10.65 44.53 -5.59
C GLU A 241 10.80 43.58 -4.39
N PRO A 242 11.97 42.93 -4.22
CA PRO A 242 12.23 42.06 -3.08
C PRO A 242 12.00 42.78 -1.73
N ASN A 243 11.32 42.11 -0.78
CA ASN A 243 11.01 42.63 0.57
C ASN A 243 10.03 43.84 0.58
N THR A 244 9.14 43.95 -0.42
CA THR A 244 7.99 44.87 -0.40
C THR A 244 7.00 44.52 0.72
N PHE A 245 6.75 43.20 0.87
CA PHE A 245 5.89 42.58 1.86
C PHE A 245 6.69 41.61 2.74
N VAL A 246 6.25 41.44 3.98
CA VAL A 246 6.63 40.32 4.84
C VAL A 246 5.80 39.11 4.41
N VAL A 247 6.47 37.99 4.14
CA VAL A 247 5.84 36.70 3.83
C VAL A 247 6.14 35.76 5.00
N PRO A 248 5.13 35.22 5.71
CA PRO A 248 5.37 34.32 6.84
C PRO A 248 6.09 33.03 6.41
N ASP A 249 6.94 32.49 7.29
CA ASP A 249 7.54 31.17 7.10
C ASP A 249 6.53 30.09 7.49
N TRP A 250 6.02 29.37 6.50
CA TRP A 250 5.09 28.25 6.67
C TRP A 250 5.81 26.88 6.65
N SER A 251 7.15 26.85 6.71
CA SER A 251 7.90 25.60 6.78
C SER A 251 7.63 24.85 8.08
N VAL A 252 7.92 23.54 8.08
CA VAL A 252 7.83 22.71 9.30
C VAL A 252 8.56 23.35 10.48
N TRP A 253 9.66 24.09 10.24
CA TRP A 253 10.52 24.66 11.28
C TRP A 253 9.91 25.85 12.02
N ALA A 254 9.00 26.59 11.39
CA ALA A 254 8.30 27.71 12.01
C ALA A 254 7.21 27.27 13.00
N HIS A 255 6.66 26.06 12.83
CA HIS A 255 5.66 25.51 13.75
C HIS A 255 6.27 25.15 15.11
N PRO A 256 5.61 25.45 16.26
CA PRO A 256 6.14 25.13 17.60
C PRO A 256 6.48 23.65 17.84
N LEU A 257 5.82 22.72 17.15
CA LEU A 257 6.09 21.27 17.22
C LEU A 257 6.99 20.76 16.09
N GLY A 258 7.42 21.61 15.17
CA GLY A 258 8.24 21.26 14.00
C GLY A 258 9.52 20.51 14.34
N ILE A 259 10.31 21.09 15.24
CA ILE A 259 11.56 20.49 15.74
C ILE A 259 11.28 19.12 16.39
N VAL A 260 10.15 18.97 17.09
CA VAL A 260 9.74 17.70 17.73
C VAL A 260 9.38 16.66 16.67
N PHE A 261 8.59 17.01 15.66
CA PHE A 261 8.21 16.14 14.55
C PHE A 261 9.43 15.62 13.78
N VAL A 262 10.37 16.50 13.41
CA VAL A 262 11.61 16.11 12.71
C VAL A 262 12.50 15.26 13.62
N SER A 263 12.64 15.63 14.90
CA SER A 263 13.46 14.86 15.87
C SER A 263 12.92 13.46 16.14
N LEU A 264 11.60 13.31 16.29
CA LEU A 264 10.94 12.01 16.45
C LEU A 264 11.08 11.15 15.19
N SER A 265 10.95 11.75 14.01
CA SER A 265 11.15 11.07 12.73
C SER A 265 12.59 10.55 12.61
N ALA A 266 13.59 11.39 12.88
CA ALA A 266 14.99 11.00 12.92
C ALA A 266 15.28 9.90 13.95
N LEU A 267 14.67 9.98 15.15
CA LEU A 267 14.79 8.97 16.20
C LEU A 267 14.19 7.62 15.77
N MET A 268 13.09 7.61 15.01
CA MET A 268 12.50 6.39 14.44
C MET A 268 13.45 5.72 13.43
N PHE A 269 14.07 6.49 12.53
CA PHE A 269 15.08 5.96 11.62
C PHE A 269 16.32 5.44 12.35
N LEU A 270 16.79 6.13 13.40
CA LEU A 270 17.90 5.69 14.24
C LEU A 270 17.56 4.39 14.99
N LEU A 271 16.34 4.25 15.52
CA LEU A 271 15.87 3.03 16.17
C LEU A 271 15.76 1.85 15.19
N MET A 272 15.29 2.11 13.96
CA MET A 272 15.29 1.12 12.88
C MET A 272 16.71 0.66 12.52
N PHE A 273 17.64 1.61 12.38
CA PHE A 273 19.04 1.31 12.08
C PHE A 273 19.71 0.52 13.21
N ALA A 274 19.47 0.88 14.47
CA ALA A 274 19.93 0.12 15.63
C ALA A 274 19.35 -1.32 15.65
N ALA A 275 18.06 -1.48 15.37
CA ALA A 275 17.43 -2.81 15.26
C ALA A 275 18.02 -3.63 14.10
N LEU A 276 18.39 -3.00 12.98
CA LEU A 276 19.07 -3.64 11.85
C LEU A 276 20.50 -4.08 12.23
N LEU A 277 21.29 -3.23 12.89
CA LEU A 277 22.62 -3.59 13.38
C LEU A 277 22.57 -4.74 14.39
N LEU A 278 21.63 -4.70 15.34
CA LEU A 278 21.38 -5.82 16.26
C LEU A 278 21.06 -7.11 15.51
N ARG A 279 20.25 -7.05 14.45
CA ARG A 279 19.88 -8.21 13.61
C ARG A 279 21.05 -8.76 12.80
N LEU A 280 21.89 -7.90 12.23
CA LEU A 280 22.97 -8.28 11.32
C LEU A 280 24.26 -8.70 12.04
N ILE A 281 24.56 -8.08 13.19
CA ILE A 281 25.82 -8.27 13.93
C ILE A 281 25.59 -9.18 15.14
N VAL A 282 24.78 -8.73 16.10
CA VAL A 282 24.65 -9.37 17.43
C VAL A 282 23.79 -10.64 17.38
N TRP A 283 22.72 -10.64 16.59
CA TRP A 283 21.77 -11.76 16.47
C TRP A 283 21.94 -12.54 15.17
N ARG A 284 23.13 -12.49 14.58
CA ARG A 284 23.51 -13.38 13.48
C ARG A 284 23.61 -14.81 13.99
N ASN A 285 23.27 -15.79 13.16
CA ASN A 285 23.55 -17.20 13.48
C ASN A 285 25.07 -17.40 13.64
N ALA A 286 25.48 -18.22 14.62
CA ALA A 286 26.84 -18.70 14.70
C ALA A 286 27.26 -19.43 13.41
N ARG A 287 28.58 -19.44 13.14
CA ARG A 287 29.19 -20.28 12.11
C ARG A 287 29.38 -21.69 12.68
N GLY A 288 29.14 -22.71 11.86
CA GLY A 288 29.49 -24.09 12.19
C GLY A 288 30.94 -24.40 11.80
N ARG A 289 31.26 -25.67 11.56
CA ARG A 289 32.58 -26.15 11.13
C ARG A 289 32.88 -25.73 9.67
N GLY A 290 31.87 -25.37 8.87
CA GLY A 290 32.05 -24.95 7.48
C GLY A 290 32.26 -26.11 6.48
N ILE A 291 32.23 -27.35 6.96
CA ILE A 291 32.38 -28.57 6.16
C ILE A 291 31.08 -29.39 6.30
N VAL A 292 30.50 -29.79 5.17
CA VAL A 292 29.33 -30.69 5.13
C VAL A 292 29.79 -32.04 4.59
N ILE A 293 29.74 -33.06 5.46
CA ILE A 293 30.10 -34.46 5.14
C ILE A 293 28.80 -35.24 5.02
N ALA A 294 28.68 -36.16 4.05
CA ALA A 294 27.50 -37.02 3.92
C ALA A 294 27.29 -37.87 5.18
N GLN A 295 26.07 -37.86 5.73
CA GLN A 295 25.70 -38.59 6.94
C GLN A 295 24.58 -39.60 6.63
N TYR A 296 24.71 -40.84 7.10
CA TYR A 296 23.76 -41.92 6.82
C TYR A 296 22.52 -41.89 7.72
N GLN A 297 22.58 -41.17 8.84
CA GLN A 297 21.54 -41.11 9.87
C GLN A 297 21.44 -39.67 10.41
N ALA A 298 20.29 -39.31 10.98
CA ALA A 298 20.14 -38.06 11.71
C ALA A 298 21.01 -38.05 12.99
N PRO A 299 21.40 -36.87 13.51
CA PRO A 299 22.08 -36.77 14.79
C PRO A 299 21.29 -37.46 15.91
N GLU A 300 22.01 -37.99 16.90
CA GLU A 300 21.40 -38.77 17.98
C GLU A 300 20.40 -37.93 18.79
N GLY A 301 19.21 -38.49 19.07
CA GLY A 301 18.09 -37.77 19.70
C GLY A 301 17.40 -36.71 18.83
N MET A 302 17.87 -36.42 17.61
CA MET A 302 17.33 -35.33 16.79
C MET A 302 16.02 -35.71 16.09
N THR A 303 14.88 -35.34 16.65
CA THR A 303 13.56 -35.59 16.04
C THR A 303 13.34 -34.80 14.74
N PRO A 304 12.40 -35.22 13.87
CA PRO A 304 12.02 -34.43 12.70
C PRO A 304 11.48 -33.03 13.02
N LEU A 305 10.85 -32.83 14.19
CA LEU A 305 10.38 -31.51 14.64
C LEU A 305 11.57 -30.59 14.94
N VAL A 306 12.52 -31.06 15.75
CA VAL A 306 13.76 -30.33 16.08
C VAL A 306 14.56 -30.05 14.81
N ALA A 307 14.76 -31.06 13.95
CA ALA A 307 15.46 -30.92 12.69
C ALA A 307 14.80 -29.87 11.79
N ALA A 308 13.47 -29.90 11.64
CA ALA A 308 12.72 -28.93 10.85
C ALA A 308 12.91 -27.48 11.32
N ASN A 309 13.08 -27.27 12.63
CA ASN A 309 13.36 -25.96 13.19
C ASN A 309 14.76 -25.46 12.80
N LEU A 310 15.76 -26.33 12.82
CA LEU A 310 17.15 -25.99 12.45
C LEU A 310 17.29 -25.71 10.95
N VAL A 311 16.68 -26.53 10.07
CA VAL A 311 16.68 -26.33 8.60
C VAL A 311 15.60 -25.38 8.09
N ARG A 312 14.77 -24.80 8.99
CA ARG A 312 13.67 -23.85 8.69
C ARG A 312 12.54 -24.41 7.80
N ARG A 313 12.29 -25.72 7.82
CA ARG A 313 11.27 -26.40 6.99
C ARG A 313 9.97 -26.72 7.75
N ARG A 314 9.33 -25.69 8.34
CA ARG A 314 8.15 -25.82 9.22
C ARG A 314 7.01 -26.66 8.63
N SER A 315 6.67 -26.46 7.36
CA SER A 315 5.51 -27.10 6.73
C SER A 315 5.63 -28.62 6.64
N ARG A 316 6.85 -29.16 6.57
CA ARG A 316 7.10 -30.62 6.50
C ARG A 316 7.33 -31.27 7.86
N ALA A 317 7.43 -30.49 8.93
CA ALA A 317 7.82 -30.98 10.27
C ALA A 317 6.85 -32.03 10.84
N THR A 318 5.55 -31.74 10.82
CA THR A 318 4.50 -32.64 11.32
C THR A 318 4.39 -33.91 10.48
N VAL A 319 4.47 -33.78 9.14
CA VAL A 319 4.42 -34.89 8.19
C VAL A 319 5.57 -35.87 8.46
N ALA A 320 6.79 -35.36 8.61
CA ALA A 320 7.97 -36.15 8.95
C ALA A 320 7.88 -36.79 10.34
N ALA A 321 7.30 -36.11 11.33
CA ALA A 321 7.11 -36.67 12.67
C ALA A 321 6.10 -37.84 12.69
N ILE A 322 5.00 -37.73 11.93
CA ILE A 322 4.03 -38.83 11.75
C ILE A 322 4.67 -40.03 11.03
N LEU A 323 5.50 -39.78 10.00
CA LEU A 323 6.25 -40.86 9.33
C LEU A 323 7.27 -41.55 10.24
N ARG A 324 7.94 -40.81 11.13
CA ARG A 324 8.84 -41.41 12.14
C ARG A 324 8.08 -42.36 13.06
N LEU A 325 6.90 -41.96 13.54
CA LEU A 325 6.03 -42.84 14.34
C LEU A 325 5.60 -44.09 13.56
N ALA A 326 5.31 -43.96 12.26
CA ALA A 326 4.99 -45.11 11.41
C ALA A 326 6.18 -46.06 11.24
N VAL A 327 7.33 -45.55 10.82
CA VAL A 327 8.58 -46.32 10.64
C VAL A 327 9.04 -47.01 11.94
N ASN A 328 8.82 -46.39 13.10
CA ASN A 328 9.12 -46.99 14.40
C ASN A 328 8.12 -48.07 14.86
N GLY A 329 7.03 -48.30 14.12
CA GLY A 329 5.99 -49.28 14.45
C GLY A 329 4.93 -48.77 15.45
N ASN A 330 4.89 -47.47 15.76
CA ASN A 330 3.87 -46.88 16.62
C ASN A 330 2.55 -46.58 15.87
N LEU A 331 2.65 -46.31 14.56
CA LEU A 331 1.50 -46.08 13.68
C LEU A 331 1.50 -47.02 12.47
N VAL A 332 0.30 -47.39 12.00
CA VAL A 332 0.09 -47.99 10.67
C VAL A 332 -0.65 -46.99 9.81
N ILE A 333 -0.22 -46.88 8.54
CA ILE A 333 -0.85 -46.02 7.53
C ILE A 333 -1.63 -46.93 6.57
N ARG A 334 -2.92 -46.68 6.39
CA ARG A 334 -3.80 -47.38 5.45
C ARG A 334 -4.29 -46.44 4.36
N ASP A 335 -4.39 -46.93 3.13
CA ASP A 335 -5.10 -46.22 2.06
C ASP A 335 -6.61 -46.31 2.26
N VAL A 336 -7.32 -45.21 2.01
CA VAL A 336 -8.79 -45.12 2.04
C VAL A 336 -9.27 -44.60 0.70
N ASP A 337 -10.08 -45.39 0.00
CA ASP A 337 -10.79 -44.90 -1.19
C ASP A 337 -11.87 -43.90 -0.75
N THR A 338 -11.78 -42.68 -1.28
CA THR A 338 -12.73 -41.60 -1.00
C THR A 338 -13.78 -41.42 -2.10
N GLY A 339 -13.77 -42.27 -3.13
CA GLY A 339 -14.64 -42.19 -4.31
C GLY A 339 -14.37 -40.98 -5.22
N LYS A 340 -13.39 -40.12 -4.90
CA LYS A 340 -13.03 -38.92 -5.67
C LYS A 340 -11.69 -39.10 -6.36
N LYS A 341 -11.69 -39.09 -7.71
CA LYS A 341 -10.55 -39.28 -8.65
C LYS A 341 -9.27 -38.43 -8.45
N ARG A 342 -9.15 -37.64 -7.38
CA ARG A 342 -7.99 -36.75 -7.11
C ARG A 342 -7.54 -36.68 -5.63
N SER A 343 -8.07 -37.51 -4.73
CA SER A 343 -7.69 -37.48 -3.31
C SER A 343 -7.74 -38.87 -2.68
N SER A 344 -6.63 -39.61 -2.67
CA SER A 344 -6.50 -40.74 -1.75
C SER A 344 -6.58 -40.22 -0.31
N GLY A 345 -7.51 -40.79 0.46
CA GLY A 345 -7.53 -40.62 1.89
C GLY A 345 -6.51 -41.55 2.50
N TYR A 346 -5.97 -41.17 3.65
CA TYR A 346 -5.14 -42.04 4.47
C TYR A 346 -5.73 -42.11 5.86
N GLU A 347 -5.81 -43.31 6.41
CA GLU A 347 -6.14 -43.56 7.80
C GLU A 347 -4.84 -43.84 8.57
N LEU A 348 -4.68 -43.16 9.70
CA LEU A 348 -3.59 -43.37 10.63
C LEU A 348 -4.15 -44.17 11.81
N GLU A 349 -3.59 -45.32 12.13
CA GLU A 349 -4.04 -46.20 13.23
C GLU A 349 -2.91 -46.35 14.27
N ILE A 350 -3.23 -46.25 15.57
CA ILE A 350 -2.27 -46.50 16.66
C ILE A 350 -2.02 -48.00 16.80
N ALA A 351 -0.83 -48.45 16.41
CA ALA A 351 -0.40 -49.85 16.51
C ALA A 351 0.34 -50.17 17.82
N SER A 352 1.14 -49.23 18.34
CA SER A 352 1.87 -49.42 19.60
C SER A 352 2.16 -48.12 20.33
N LEU A 353 2.04 -48.16 21.67
CA LEU A 353 2.42 -47.07 22.58
C LEU A 353 3.76 -47.34 23.29
N GLU A 354 4.49 -48.39 22.92
CA GLU A 354 5.81 -48.69 23.47
C GLU A 354 6.91 -47.78 22.90
N LYS A 355 7.97 -47.55 23.69
CA LYS A 355 9.21 -46.86 23.28
C LYS A 355 9.02 -45.44 22.71
N LEU A 356 7.91 -44.78 23.03
CA LEU A 356 7.65 -43.39 22.68
C LEU A 356 8.54 -42.44 23.49
N GLY A 357 9.19 -41.48 22.82
CA GLY A 357 9.78 -40.32 23.47
C GLY A 357 8.75 -39.23 23.76
N ASP A 358 9.15 -38.18 24.49
CA ASP A 358 8.27 -37.06 24.87
C ASP A 358 7.65 -36.37 23.64
N GLU A 359 8.46 -36.04 22.62
CA GLU A 359 7.97 -35.39 21.40
C GLU A 359 7.11 -36.33 20.54
N ASP A 360 7.42 -37.63 20.51
CA ASP A 360 6.64 -38.64 19.80
C ASP A 360 5.24 -38.78 20.44
N THR A 361 5.17 -38.74 21.78
CA THR A 361 3.93 -38.70 22.56
C THR A 361 3.13 -37.41 22.32
N LEU A 362 3.80 -36.25 22.22
CA LEU A 362 3.13 -34.98 21.89
C LEU A 362 2.51 -35.00 20.48
N VAL A 363 3.16 -35.63 19.50
CA VAL A 363 2.64 -35.77 18.12
C VAL A 363 1.41 -36.67 18.10
N LEU A 364 1.41 -37.79 18.84
CA LEU A 364 0.23 -38.64 18.99
C LEU A 364 -0.94 -37.89 19.64
N ASN A 365 -0.72 -37.25 20.80
CA ASN A 365 -1.74 -36.47 21.50
C ASN A 365 -2.32 -35.33 20.64
N ALA A 366 -1.51 -34.71 19.77
CA ALA A 366 -1.99 -33.66 18.87
C ALA A 366 -2.82 -34.20 17.69
N THR A 367 -2.53 -35.42 17.24
CA THR A 367 -3.16 -36.09 16.09
C THR A 367 -4.47 -36.78 16.48
N PHE A 368 -4.44 -37.62 17.51
CA PHE A 368 -5.57 -38.45 17.96
C PHE A 368 -6.38 -37.78 19.08
N GLY A 369 -5.71 -37.01 19.95
CA GLY A 369 -6.31 -36.48 21.17
C GLY A 369 -5.93 -37.30 22.41
N THR A 370 -6.70 -37.13 23.47
CA THR A 370 -6.45 -37.74 24.79
C THR A 370 -7.76 -38.31 25.36
N PRO A 371 -7.78 -39.50 25.97
CA PRO A 371 -6.64 -40.43 26.15
C PRO A 371 -6.22 -41.12 24.83
N LEU A 372 -5.01 -41.67 24.80
CA LEU A 372 -4.52 -42.52 23.70
C LEU A 372 -4.90 -43.98 23.97
N SER A 373 -5.40 -44.68 22.95
CA SER A 373 -5.64 -46.13 22.99
C SER A 373 -5.16 -46.79 21.69
N ILE A 374 -4.67 -48.03 21.81
CA ILE A 374 -4.30 -48.86 20.66
C ILE A 374 -5.57 -49.13 19.83
N GLY A 375 -5.45 -49.11 18.50
CA GLY A 375 -6.57 -49.21 17.56
C GLY A 375 -7.34 -47.90 17.34
N SER A 376 -7.00 -46.79 18.02
CA SER A 376 -7.53 -45.46 17.66
C SER A 376 -7.12 -45.10 16.24
N SER A 377 -8.07 -44.73 15.38
CA SER A 377 -7.80 -44.32 14.00
C SER A 377 -8.22 -42.87 13.69
N VAL A 378 -7.55 -42.25 12.72
CA VAL A 378 -7.84 -40.89 12.23
C VAL A 378 -7.71 -40.84 10.70
N THR A 379 -8.79 -40.50 10.01
CA THR A 379 -8.79 -40.26 8.56
C THR A 379 -8.33 -38.83 8.23
N THR A 380 -7.37 -38.71 7.31
CA THR A 380 -6.78 -37.43 6.85
C THR A 380 -7.70 -36.59 5.96
N SER A 381 -8.74 -37.19 5.37
CA SER A 381 -9.67 -36.51 4.45
C SER A 381 -10.72 -35.63 5.14
N GLN A 382 -10.89 -35.74 6.47
CA GLN A 382 -11.88 -34.97 7.22
C GLN A 382 -11.22 -33.73 7.85
N PRO A 383 -11.68 -32.50 7.55
CA PRO A 383 -11.12 -31.28 8.12
C PRO A 383 -11.48 -31.14 9.61
N ASP A 384 -10.47 -31.12 10.47
CA ASP A 384 -10.61 -30.95 11.93
C ASP A 384 -9.82 -29.71 12.39
N ASN A 385 -10.54 -28.62 12.66
CA ASN A 385 -9.97 -27.37 13.16
C ASN A 385 -9.33 -27.50 14.56
N ALA A 386 -9.81 -28.41 15.41
CA ALA A 386 -9.23 -28.63 16.73
C ALA A 386 -7.88 -29.37 16.60
N ARG A 387 -7.82 -30.41 15.75
CA ARG A 387 -6.56 -31.11 15.41
C ARG A 387 -5.56 -30.19 14.73
N ALA A 388 -5.97 -29.39 13.73
CA ALA A 388 -5.10 -28.38 13.11
C ALA A 388 -4.54 -27.37 14.14
N ARG A 389 -5.38 -26.91 15.08
CA ARG A 389 -4.94 -26.07 16.22
C ARG A 389 -3.95 -26.81 17.14
N ARG A 390 -4.17 -28.09 17.47
CA ARG A 390 -3.21 -28.90 18.26
C ARG A 390 -1.87 -29.07 17.55
N LEU A 391 -1.88 -29.48 16.28
CA LEU A 391 -0.68 -29.66 15.45
C LEU A 391 0.08 -28.34 15.27
N SER A 392 -0.61 -27.21 15.08
CA SER A 392 0.06 -25.91 14.99
C SER A 392 0.69 -25.44 16.31
N LYS A 393 0.18 -25.88 17.47
CA LYS A 393 0.79 -25.64 18.80
C LYS A 393 2.09 -26.41 18.99
N LEU A 394 2.26 -27.61 18.42
CA LEU A 394 3.53 -28.38 18.52
C LEU A 394 4.74 -27.51 18.13
N TRP A 395 4.61 -26.71 17.07
CA TRP A 395 5.70 -25.83 16.63
C TRP A 395 6.11 -24.75 17.65
N LYS A 396 5.19 -24.34 18.53
CA LYS A 396 5.53 -23.45 19.66
C LYS A 396 6.34 -24.20 20.71
N THR A 397 5.97 -25.44 21.02
CA THR A 397 6.72 -26.32 21.93
C THR A 397 8.11 -26.61 21.39
N THR A 398 8.25 -26.99 20.12
CA THR A 398 9.55 -27.22 19.47
C THR A 398 10.48 -26.00 19.53
N LYS A 399 9.96 -24.76 19.45
CA LYS A 399 10.78 -23.56 19.66
C LYS A 399 11.38 -23.50 21.08
N ALA A 400 10.71 -24.03 22.10
CA ALA A 400 11.25 -24.15 23.45
C ALA A 400 12.26 -25.30 23.52
N THR A 401 11.93 -26.50 23.01
CA THR A 401 12.84 -27.66 23.00
C THR A 401 14.20 -27.35 22.37
N VAL A 402 14.19 -26.66 21.22
CA VAL A 402 15.41 -26.28 20.46
C VAL A 402 16.28 -25.25 21.22
N VAL A 403 15.71 -24.53 22.19
CA VAL A 403 16.42 -23.55 23.02
C VAL A 403 16.92 -24.20 24.32
N SER A 404 16.12 -25.08 24.95
CA SER A 404 16.58 -25.86 26.10
C SER A 404 17.66 -26.88 25.73
N ALA A 405 17.61 -27.42 24.51
CA ALA A 405 18.65 -28.29 23.94
C ALA A 405 19.87 -27.53 23.38
N GLY A 406 20.08 -26.26 23.73
CA GLY A 406 21.28 -25.50 23.39
C GLY A 406 21.41 -25.02 21.92
N PHE A 407 20.64 -25.56 20.97
CA PHE A 407 20.80 -25.27 19.53
C PHE A 407 20.43 -23.83 19.09
N ARG A 408 19.59 -23.12 19.84
CA ARG A 408 19.28 -21.70 19.60
C ARG A 408 19.37 -20.89 20.89
N SER A 409 19.93 -19.69 20.82
CA SER A 409 19.81 -18.71 21.90
C SER A 409 18.61 -17.79 21.67
N GLN A 410 18.02 -17.30 22.76
CA GLN A 410 17.03 -16.23 22.72
C GLN A 410 17.61 -14.96 23.36
N PRO A 411 17.72 -13.85 22.61
CA PRO A 411 18.05 -12.57 23.20
C PRO A 411 16.96 -12.12 24.18
N GLN A 412 17.36 -11.36 25.20
CA GLN A 412 16.47 -10.91 26.28
C GLN A 412 15.14 -10.37 25.75
N ALA A 413 14.04 -11.05 26.11
CA ALA A 413 12.72 -10.74 25.60
C ALA A 413 12.23 -9.34 26.04
N ALA A 414 12.66 -8.87 27.22
CA ALA A 414 12.34 -7.54 27.73
C ALA A 414 12.87 -6.43 26.81
N LEU A 415 14.16 -6.44 26.48
CA LEU A 415 14.79 -5.44 25.59
C LEU A 415 14.11 -5.38 24.21
N ARG A 416 13.79 -6.55 23.64
CA ARG A 416 13.08 -6.64 22.35
C ARG A 416 11.66 -6.10 22.43
N ARG A 417 10.92 -6.37 23.51
CA ARG A 417 9.58 -5.81 23.74
C ARG A 417 9.64 -4.30 23.93
N LEU A 418 10.59 -3.79 24.72
CA LEU A 418 10.80 -2.36 24.91
C LEU A 418 11.07 -1.64 23.58
N GLY A 419 11.96 -2.18 22.73
CA GLY A 419 12.22 -1.62 21.41
C GLY A 419 10.99 -1.60 20.48
N MET A 420 10.13 -2.62 20.53
CA MET A 420 8.87 -2.63 19.76
C MET A 420 7.84 -1.63 20.31
N ILE A 421 7.73 -1.49 21.64
CA ILE A 421 6.85 -0.51 22.28
C ILE A 421 7.32 0.92 21.95
N LEU A 422 8.63 1.16 22.03
CA LEU A 422 9.23 2.45 21.69
C LEU A 422 9.02 2.81 20.20
N ALA A 423 9.21 1.86 19.28
CA ALA A 423 8.94 2.07 17.86
C ALA A 423 7.47 2.42 17.56
N LEU A 424 6.53 1.81 18.28
CA LEU A 424 5.11 2.11 18.17
C LEU A 424 4.78 3.48 18.77
N ALA A 425 5.31 3.79 19.96
CA ALA A 425 5.08 5.05 20.65
C ALA A 425 5.64 6.26 19.86
N ILE A 426 6.85 6.13 19.30
CA ILE A 426 7.44 7.16 18.43
C ILE A 426 6.61 7.32 17.15
N GLY A 427 6.23 6.23 16.48
CA GLY A 427 5.40 6.30 15.27
C GLY A 427 4.05 7.00 15.51
N ILE A 428 3.41 6.74 16.65
CA ILE A 428 2.18 7.44 17.07
C ILE A 428 2.46 8.92 17.35
N ALA A 429 3.56 9.26 18.03
CA ALA A 429 3.92 10.64 18.32
C ALA A 429 4.27 11.46 17.05
N VAL A 430 4.94 10.85 16.07
CA VAL A 430 5.15 11.44 14.73
C VAL A 430 3.81 11.71 14.04
N PHE A 431 2.87 10.76 14.08
CA PHE A 431 1.53 10.95 13.51
C PHE A 431 0.82 12.17 14.10
N PHE A 432 0.70 12.25 15.42
CA PHE A 432 0.02 13.38 16.08
C PHE A 432 0.74 14.73 15.88
N THR A 433 2.07 14.78 15.95
CA THR A 433 2.82 16.03 15.77
C THR A 433 2.72 16.56 14.33
N GLY A 434 2.85 15.68 13.32
CA GLY A 434 2.61 16.06 11.92
C GLY A 434 1.17 16.47 11.64
N GLY A 435 0.20 15.95 12.42
CA GLY A 435 -1.21 16.23 12.23
C GLY A 435 -1.57 17.65 12.66
N SER A 436 -1.04 18.09 13.81
CA SER A 436 -1.12 19.49 14.24
C SER A 436 -0.48 20.41 13.21
N ILE A 437 0.76 20.13 12.80
CA ILE A 437 1.50 20.92 11.80
C ILE A 437 0.67 21.11 10.51
N ASN A 438 0.02 20.05 10.02
CA ASN A 438 -0.77 20.10 8.80
C ASN A 438 -2.12 20.82 8.96
N VAL A 439 -2.82 20.64 10.10
CA VAL A 439 -4.06 21.38 10.41
C VAL A 439 -3.80 22.89 10.52
N ASP A 440 -2.65 23.27 11.09
CA ASP A 440 -2.25 24.67 11.24
C ASP A 440 -1.70 25.29 9.93
N GLY A 441 -1.71 24.56 8.81
CA GLY A 441 -1.29 25.03 7.49
C GLY A 441 0.22 24.97 7.21
N TYR A 442 1.02 24.36 8.09
CA TYR A 442 2.48 24.32 7.97
C TYR A 442 2.99 23.07 7.24
N GLY A 443 4.17 23.21 6.64
CA GLY A 443 5.03 22.11 6.25
C GLY A 443 4.71 21.37 4.96
N GLY A 444 3.66 21.77 4.24
CA GLY A 444 3.26 21.19 2.95
C GLY A 444 2.64 19.80 3.07
N VAL A 445 1.45 19.61 2.47
CA VAL A 445 0.69 18.35 2.55
C VAL A 445 1.53 17.15 2.07
N ILE A 446 2.30 17.32 0.98
CA ILE A 446 3.09 16.25 0.36
C ILE A 446 4.25 15.82 1.28
N ASP A 447 4.99 16.75 1.87
CA ASP A 447 6.17 16.43 2.69
C ASP A 447 5.80 15.78 4.02
N VAL A 448 4.68 16.21 4.63
CA VAL A 448 4.10 15.55 5.81
C VAL A 448 3.68 14.11 5.46
N LEU A 449 3.01 13.88 4.32
CA LEU A 449 2.61 12.54 3.87
C LEU A 449 3.83 11.63 3.58
N ILE A 450 4.88 12.14 2.94
CA ILE A 450 6.14 11.40 2.71
C ILE A 450 6.76 11.01 4.06
N THR A 451 6.80 11.94 5.01
CA THR A 451 7.35 11.70 6.35
C THR A 451 6.55 10.64 7.11
N TYR A 452 5.22 10.68 7.06
CA TYR A 452 4.35 9.63 7.62
C TYR A 452 4.61 8.26 6.99
N MET A 453 4.71 8.18 5.67
CA MET A 453 5.00 6.93 4.96
C MET A 453 6.36 6.36 5.40
N GLY A 454 7.38 7.21 5.48
CA GLY A 454 8.72 6.86 5.97
C GLY A 454 8.70 6.34 7.41
N ALA A 455 8.03 7.06 8.31
CA ALA A 455 7.89 6.68 9.72
C ALA A 455 7.12 5.35 9.87
N PHE A 456 6.01 5.16 9.16
CA PHE A 456 5.24 3.91 9.17
C PHE A 456 6.08 2.71 8.71
N VAL A 457 6.78 2.84 7.57
CA VAL A 457 7.67 1.79 7.06
C VAL A 457 8.80 1.50 8.07
N ALA A 458 9.37 2.53 8.70
CA ALA A 458 10.41 2.37 9.72
C ALA A 458 9.87 1.66 10.99
N THR A 459 8.70 2.01 11.49
CA THR A 459 8.04 1.33 12.63
C THR A 459 7.77 -0.14 12.32
N VAL A 460 7.13 -0.45 11.19
CA VAL A 460 6.82 -1.83 10.78
C VAL A 460 8.09 -2.66 10.59
N THR A 461 9.12 -2.09 9.93
CA THR A 461 10.41 -2.74 9.72
C THR A 461 11.10 -3.03 11.06
N THR A 462 11.10 -2.07 11.98
CA THR A 462 11.68 -2.23 13.32
C THR A 462 10.99 -3.33 14.11
N ILE A 463 9.65 -3.34 14.14
CA ILE A 463 8.88 -4.39 14.80
C ILE A 463 9.19 -5.76 14.17
N SER A 464 9.26 -5.85 12.84
CA SER A 464 9.60 -7.09 12.12
C SER A 464 10.99 -7.64 12.50
N LEU A 465 12.01 -6.77 12.55
CA LEU A 465 13.39 -7.11 12.94
C LEU A 465 13.47 -7.65 14.38
N LEU A 466 12.66 -7.11 15.30
CA LEU A 466 12.65 -7.44 16.72
C LEU A 466 11.73 -8.63 17.10
N ARG A 467 10.65 -8.89 16.35
CA ARG A 467 9.56 -9.81 16.75
C ARG A 467 9.95 -11.29 16.81
N ASP A 468 10.69 -11.80 15.83
CA ASP A 468 11.11 -13.21 15.76
C ASP A 468 12.64 -13.32 15.62
N VAL A 469 13.33 -13.23 16.76
CA VAL A 469 14.78 -13.40 16.90
C VAL A 469 15.10 -14.67 17.67
N SER A 470 15.87 -15.58 17.06
CA SER A 470 16.39 -16.81 17.68
C SER A 470 17.60 -17.35 16.90
N PRO A 471 18.79 -16.71 16.99
CA PRO A 471 19.99 -17.18 16.30
C PRO A 471 20.37 -18.61 16.69
N LEU A 472 21.01 -19.31 15.76
CA LEU A 472 21.68 -20.59 16.04
C LEU A 472 22.92 -20.35 16.91
N THR A 473 23.12 -21.21 17.91
CA THR A 473 24.38 -21.34 18.64
C THR A 473 25.41 -22.11 17.78
N VAL A 474 26.64 -22.26 18.29
CA VAL A 474 27.67 -23.07 17.62
C VAL A 474 27.19 -24.52 17.45
N GLU A 475 26.64 -25.12 18.50
CA GLU A 475 26.06 -26.47 18.47
C GLU A 475 24.91 -26.57 17.47
N GLY A 476 23.97 -25.62 17.46
CA GLY A 476 22.87 -25.61 16.49
C GLY A 476 23.32 -25.36 15.05
N ALA A 477 24.43 -24.64 14.85
CA ALA A 477 25.03 -24.49 13.54
C ALA A 477 25.66 -25.80 13.05
N GLN A 478 26.34 -26.55 13.92
CA GLN A 478 26.94 -27.87 13.63
C GLN A 478 25.86 -28.93 13.40
N ALA A 479 24.84 -29.04 14.26
CA ALA A 479 23.73 -29.96 14.05
C ALA A 479 22.99 -29.70 12.72
N ARG A 480 22.90 -28.43 12.29
CA ARG A 480 22.36 -28.07 10.96
C ARG A 480 23.30 -28.45 9.81
N GLU A 481 24.62 -28.47 10.02
CA GLU A 481 25.58 -29.00 9.02
C GLU A 481 25.48 -30.53 8.92
N GLU A 482 25.29 -31.23 10.03
CA GLU A 482 25.07 -32.69 10.04
C GLU A 482 23.73 -33.06 9.36
N LEU A 483 22.65 -32.30 9.60
CA LEU A 483 21.38 -32.44 8.87
C LEU A 483 21.53 -32.16 7.37
N ARG A 484 22.38 -31.20 6.97
CA ARG A 484 22.74 -31.00 5.55
C ARG A 484 23.58 -32.15 4.99
N GLY A 485 24.37 -32.81 5.85
CA GLY A 485 25.06 -34.05 5.52
C GLY A 485 24.10 -35.20 5.21
N LEU A 486 23.01 -35.31 5.98
CA LEU A 486 21.93 -36.26 5.73
C LEU A 486 21.16 -35.91 4.45
N GLU A 487 20.86 -34.63 4.22
CA GLU A 487 20.26 -34.14 2.96
C GLU A 487 21.16 -34.45 1.75
N LEU A 488 22.47 -34.30 1.89
CA LEU A 488 23.46 -34.63 0.86
C LEU A 488 23.50 -36.14 0.58
N PHE A 489 23.48 -36.98 1.62
CA PHE A 489 23.40 -38.43 1.47
C PHE A 489 22.13 -38.83 0.71
N ILE A 490 20.94 -38.42 1.20
CA ILE A 490 19.63 -38.73 0.59
C ILE A 490 19.56 -38.27 -0.88
N ARG A 491 20.25 -37.18 -1.24
CA ARG A 491 20.28 -36.64 -2.60
C ARG A 491 21.28 -37.32 -3.55
N LEU A 492 22.38 -37.88 -3.04
CA LEU A 492 23.42 -38.56 -3.83
C LEU A 492 23.23 -40.08 -3.92
N ALA A 493 22.29 -40.60 -3.13
CA ALA A 493 21.98 -42.00 -2.96
C ALA A 493 21.17 -42.57 -4.13
N GLU A 494 21.90 -43.08 -5.12
CA GLU A 494 21.47 -44.20 -5.95
C GLU A 494 21.95 -45.49 -5.25
N ALA A 495 21.15 -46.56 -5.22
CA ALA A 495 21.45 -47.77 -4.46
C ALA A 495 22.88 -48.33 -4.69
N ASP A 496 23.31 -48.44 -5.95
CA ASP A 496 24.65 -48.91 -6.34
C ASP A 496 25.78 -48.01 -5.81
N ARG A 497 25.51 -46.70 -5.73
CA ARG A 497 26.50 -45.71 -5.30
C ARG A 497 26.67 -45.72 -3.78
N ILE A 498 25.65 -46.10 -3.02
CA ILE A 498 25.79 -46.36 -1.58
C ILE A 498 26.63 -47.61 -1.33
N ALA A 499 26.43 -48.69 -2.09
CA ALA A 499 27.28 -49.87 -2.01
C ALA A 499 28.75 -49.53 -2.31
N PHE A 500 29.02 -48.66 -3.27
CA PHE A 500 30.36 -48.14 -3.56
C PHE A 500 30.94 -47.24 -2.44
N LEU A 501 30.12 -46.37 -1.84
CA LEU A 501 30.52 -45.52 -0.70
C LEU A 501 30.78 -46.31 0.60
N GLN A 502 30.39 -47.58 0.66
CA GLN A 502 30.76 -48.52 1.73
C GLN A 502 32.12 -49.20 1.49
N SER A 503 32.94 -48.74 0.53
CA SER A 503 34.31 -49.21 0.35
C SER A 503 35.14 -49.12 1.65
N PRO A 504 36.13 -50.02 1.89
CA PRO A 504 36.64 -50.31 3.24
C PRO A 504 37.30 -49.17 4.01
N SER A 505 37.60 -48.03 3.38
CA SER A 505 38.41 -46.94 3.91
C SER A 505 37.63 -45.72 4.43
N GLY A 506 36.31 -45.61 4.18
CA GLY A 506 35.58 -44.33 4.32
C GLY A 506 34.57 -44.17 5.47
N ALA A 507 33.99 -45.24 6.02
CA ALA A 507 32.78 -45.15 6.86
C ALA A 507 33.05 -45.30 8.38
N GLN A 508 32.68 -44.30 9.18
CA GLN A 508 32.83 -44.31 10.65
C GLN A 508 31.83 -45.21 11.41
N ARG A 509 30.71 -45.61 10.78
CA ARG A 509 29.75 -46.55 11.36
C ARG A 509 29.44 -47.64 10.34
N ARG A 510 29.85 -48.89 10.63
CA ARG A 510 29.64 -50.05 9.76
C ARG A 510 28.19 -50.52 9.86
N VAL A 511 27.47 -50.52 8.74
CA VAL A 511 26.27 -51.36 8.58
C VAL A 511 26.73 -52.67 7.98
N ASP A 512 26.30 -53.77 8.59
CA ASP A 512 26.64 -55.12 8.17
C ASP A 512 25.78 -55.50 6.95
N VAL A 513 26.35 -55.23 5.77
CA VAL A 513 25.73 -55.38 4.43
C VAL A 513 25.34 -56.83 4.10
N THR A 514 25.85 -57.81 4.87
CA THR A 514 25.63 -59.24 4.62
C THR A 514 24.26 -59.76 5.03
N LYS A 515 23.44 -58.94 5.71
CA LYS A 515 22.12 -59.34 6.22
C LYS A 515 20.96 -58.63 5.49
N PRO A 516 20.21 -59.33 4.63
CA PRO A 516 19.03 -58.76 3.97
C PRO A 516 18.01 -58.27 5.02
N GLY A 517 17.57 -57.03 4.86
CA GLY A 517 16.70 -56.29 5.79
C GLY A 517 17.39 -55.21 6.61
N LYS A 518 18.72 -55.28 6.85
CA LYS A 518 19.45 -54.18 7.54
C LYS A 518 19.53 -52.92 6.68
N ILE A 519 19.61 -53.06 5.37
CA ILE A 519 19.63 -51.95 4.41
C ILE A 519 18.25 -51.30 4.35
N ILE A 520 17.18 -52.09 4.22
CA ILE A 520 15.79 -51.58 4.26
C ILE A 520 15.54 -50.75 5.52
N ARG A 521 15.85 -51.27 6.71
CA ARG A 521 15.69 -50.54 7.98
C ARG A 521 16.47 -49.22 8.03
N LEU A 522 17.63 -49.11 7.38
CA LEU A 522 18.38 -47.86 7.26
C LEU A 522 17.66 -46.85 6.35
N TYR A 523 17.11 -47.31 5.21
CA TYR A 523 16.38 -46.46 4.29
C TYR A 523 15.02 -46.01 4.85
N GLU A 524 14.31 -46.89 5.56
CA GLU A 524 13.10 -46.56 6.31
C GLU A 524 13.39 -45.45 7.35
N ALA A 525 14.45 -45.61 8.15
CA ALA A 525 14.83 -44.61 9.16
C ALA A 525 15.18 -43.22 8.57
N ALA A 526 15.60 -43.17 7.30
CA ALA A 526 15.87 -41.93 6.58
C ALA A 526 14.61 -41.30 5.93
N LEU A 527 13.54 -42.07 5.68
CA LEU A 527 12.32 -41.61 4.99
C LEU A 527 11.66 -40.37 5.64
N PRO A 528 11.52 -40.27 6.99
CA PRO A 528 11.05 -39.05 7.65
C PRO A 528 11.85 -37.80 7.28
N TYR A 529 13.18 -37.93 7.20
CA TYR A 529 14.08 -36.82 6.88
C TYR A 529 14.09 -36.52 5.38
N ALA A 530 13.94 -37.52 4.51
CA ALA A 530 13.75 -37.29 3.08
C ALA A 530 12.50 -36.43 2.81
N VAL A 531 11.38 -36.72 3.48
CA VAL A 531 10.14 -35.93 3.40
C VAL A 531 10.30 -34.53 4.00
N LEU A 532 11.07 -34.41 5.09
CA LEU A 532 11.45 -33.12 5.64
C LEU A 532 12.26 -32.29 4.64
N PHE A 533 13.21 -32.90 3.93
CA PHE A 533 14.06 -32.25 2.92
C PHE A 533 13.40 -32.10 1.54
N GLY A 534 12.16 -32.56 1.35
CA GLY A 534 11.45 -32.42 0.06
C GLY A 534 11.93 -33.40 -1.01
N LEU A 535 12.61 -34.47 -0.62
CA LEU A 535 13.19 -35.51 -1.47
C LEU A 535 12.33 -36.79 -1.50
N GLU A 536 11.09 -36.73 -1.01
CA GLU A 536 10.19 -37.88 -0.84
C GLU A 536 10.01 -38.74 -2.12
N LYS A 537 9.99 -38.11 -3.30
CA LYS A 537 9.84 -38.81 -4.59
C LYS A 537 11.02 -39.71 -4.92
N GLN A 538 12.24 -39.20 -4.70
CA GLN A 538 13.47 -39.91 -5.01
C GLN A 538 13.67 -41.04 -4.00
N TRP A 539 13.52 -40.73 -2.71
CA TRP A 539 13.71 -41.72 -1.64
C TRP A 539 12.69 -42.86 -1.68
N ALA A 540 11.42 -42.57 -1.98
CA ALA A 540 10.40 -43.61 -2.10
C ALA A 540 10.65 -44.56 -3.29
N LYS A 541 11.27 -44.08 -4.38
CA LYS A 541 11.63 -44.91 -5.53
C LYS A 541 12.73 -45.90 -5.17
N GLU A 542 13.81 -45.45 -4.53
CA GLU A 542 14.89 -46.33 -4.09
C GLU A 542 14.40 -47.35 -3.04
N LEU A 543 13.55 -46.90 -2.11
CA LEU A 543 12.93 -47.79 -1.11
C LEU A 543 12.05 -48.87 -1.77
N ALA A 544 11.25 -48.51 -2.79
CA ALA A 544 10.42 -49.47 -3.53
C ALA A 544 11.26 -50.50 -4.28
N ALA A 545 12.37 -50.09 -4.91
CA ALA A 545 13.30 -51.01 -5.58
C ALA A 545 13.93 -52.03 -4.60
N LEU A 546 14.29 -51.60 -3.39
CA LEU A 546 14.80 -52.50 -2.34
C LEU A 546 13.73 -53.49 -1.85
N TYR A 547 12.47 -53.07 -1.72
CA TYR A 547 11.37 -53.96 -1.37
C TYR A 547 11.07 -55.01 -2.44
N GLU A 548 11.10 -54.63 -3.72
CA GLU A 548 10.97 -55.54 -4.85
C GLU A 548 12.13 -56.56 -4.87
N GLN A 549 13.37 -56.09 -4.67
CA GLN A 549 14.57 -56.93 -4.63
C GLN A 549 14.58 -57.94 -3.47
N GLU A 550 14.14 -57.56 -2.26
CA GLU A 550 14.04 -58.47 -1.12
C GLU A 550 12.70 -59.23 -1.04
N SER A 551 11.75 -59.01 -1.97
CA SER A 551 10.40 -59.57 -1.93
C SER A 551 9.67 -59.34 -0.59
N ARG A 552 9.77 -58.11 -0.06
CA ARG A 552 9.16 -57.66 1.21
C ARG A 552 8.19 -56.52 1.00
N SER A 553 7.23 -56.38 1.92
CA SER A 553 6.39 -55.18 2.07
C SER A 553 6.81 -54.35 3.29
N PRO A 554 6.46 -53.05 3.37
CA PRO A 554 6.67 -52.24 4.58
C PRO A 554 5.72 -52.68 5.70
N ASP A 555 6.22 -52.84 6.93
CA ASP A 555 5.37 -53.17 8.10
C ASP A 555 4.40 -52.03 8.47
N TRP A 556 4.74 -50.79 8.10
CA TRP A 556 4.09 -49.55 8.52
C TRP A 556 3.07 -48.99 7.52
N TYR A 557 2.93 -49.61 6.34
CA TYR A 557 2.00 -49.20 5.29
C TYR A 557 1.24 -50.40 4.71
N SER A 558 -0.09 -50.30 4.69
CA SER A 558 -0.99 -51.34 4.20
C SER A 558 -1.88 -50.81 3.08
N SER A 559 -1.74 -51.35 1.87
CA SER A 559 -2.58 -51.08 0.71
C SER A 559 -2.49 -52.23 -0.30
N ASP A 560 -3.42 -52.28 -1.25
CA ASP A 560 -3.36 -53.19 -2.43
C ASP A 560 -2.39 -52.68 -3.53
N GLY A 561 -1.58 -51.63 -3.28
CA GLY A 561 -0.75 -50.98 -4.29
C GLY A 561 0.63 -50.50 -3.78
N GLN A 562 1.31 -49.69 -4.61
CA GLN A 562 2.62 -49.09 -4.26
C GLN A 562 2.44 -47.80 -3.46
N PHE A 563 3.31 -47.57 -2.45
CA PHE A 563 3.25 -46.39 -1.59
C PHE A 563 3.48 -45.06 -2.35
N LEU A 564 2.40 -44.30 -2.56
CA LEU A 564 2.45 -42.98 -3.19
C LEU A 564 2.83 -41.88 -2.19
N ALA A 565 4.11 -41.82 -1.82
CA ALA A 565 4.67 -40.86 -0.86
C ALA A 565 4.25 -39.40 -1.09
N THR A 566 4.04 -38.99 -2.35
CA THR A 566 3.59 -37.63 -2.67
C THR A 566 2.14 -37.37 -2.29
N ALA A 567 1.23 -38.28 -2.60
CA ALA A 567 -0.18 -38.17 -2.24
C ALA A 567 -0.35 -38.20 -0.71
N PHE A 568 0.44 -39.01 -0.02
CA PHE A 568 0.54 -39.04 1.44
C PHE A 568 1.05 -37.72 2.05
N VAL A 569 2.07 -37.08 1.44
CA VAL A 569 2.52 -35.76 1.88
C VAL A 569 1.45 -34.68 1.62
N PHE A 570 0.71 -34.75 0.51
CA PHE A 570 -0.39 -33.82 0.25
C PHE A 570 -1.57 -34.00 1.23
N SER A 571 -1.97 -35.24 1.54
CA SER A 571 -3.05 -35.51 2.50
C SER A 571 -2.70 -35.08 3.93
N LEU A 572 -1.47 -35.34 4.40
CA LEU A 572 -1.01 -34.86 5.71
C LEU A 572 -0.78 -33.35 5.77
N ASN A 573 -0.45 -32.69 4.66
CA ASN A 573 -0.45 -31.22 4.62
C ASN A 573 -1.88 -30.68 4.82
N ASN A 574 -2.90 -31.30 4.21
CA ASN A 574 -4.30 -30.91 4.44
C ASN A 574 -4.73 -31.11 5.90
N LEU A 575 -4.25 -32.14 6.59
CA LEU A 575 -4.45 -32.35 8.04
C LEU A 575 -3.87 -31.20 8.90
N ALA A 576 -2.82 -30.54 8.42
CA ALA A 576 -2.10 -29.48 9.12
C ALA A 576 -2.46 -28.05 8.65
N SER A 577 -3.20 -27.88 7.55
CA SER A 577 -3.44 -26.58 6.90
C SER A 577 -4.92 -26.22 6.72
N SER A 578 -5.50 -25.61 7.76
CA SER A 578 -6.67 -24.74 7.63
C SER A 578 -6.20 -23.34 7.22
N SER A 579 -6.35 -22.96 5.96
CA SER A 579 -5.78 -21.73 5.39
C SER A 579 -6.53 -20.46 5.80
N THR A 580 -5.89 -19.62 6.64
CA THR A 580 -6.23 -18.19 6.76
C THR A 580 -5.63 -17.41 5.58
N THR A 581 -6.16 -17.63 4.39
CA THR A 581 -6.08 -16.68 3.27
C THR A 581 -7.08 -15.57 3.54
N TRP A 582 -6.64 -14.30 3.52
CA TRP A 582 -7.37 -13.03 3.29
C TRP A 582 -6.62 -11.87 3.98
N ALA A 583 -5.53 -11.40 3.36
CA ALA A 583 -4.78 -10.19 3.76
C ALA A 583 -3.81 -9.72 2.66
N ALA A 584 -4.19 -9.84 1.38
CA ALA A 584 -3.29 -9.59 0.24
C ALA A 584 -4.05 -8.98 -0.95
N SER A 585 -4.67 -7.83 -0.73
CA SER A 585 -5.42 -7.08 -1.76
C SER A 585 -5.64 -5.62 -1.34
N ALA A 586 -4.56 -4.84 -1.24
CA ALA A 586 -4.59 -3.38 -1.08
C ALA A 586 -3.21 -2.76 -1.39
N SER A 587 -2.91 -2.51 -2.66
CA SER A 587 -1.80 -1.64 -3.08
C SER A 587 -1.96 -1.23 -4.54
N SER A 588 -2.52 -0.05 -4.78
CA SER A 588 -2.48 0.64 -6.06
C SER A 588 -1.42 1.74 -6.01
N SER A 589 -0.56 1.80 -7.02
CA SER A 589 0.49 2.79 -7.20
C SER A 589 0.04 3.91 -8.16
N SER A 590 0.45 5.15 -7.89
CA SER A 590 0.39 6.26 -8.86
C SER A 590 1.61 7.18 -8.67
N SER A 591 2.22 7.63 -9.77
CA SER A 591 3.48 8.39 -9.78
C SER A 591 3.52 9.44 -10.90
N ALA A 592 3.52 10.74 -10.54
CA ALA A 592 3.79 11.97 -11.34
C ALA A 592 3.60 13.21 -10.40
N GLY A 593 4.19 14.41 -10.56
CA GLY A 593 5.43 14.86 -11.25
C GLY A 593 5.30 15.36 -12.69
N SER A 594 5.84 16.52 -13.10
CA SER A 594 6.46 17.67 -12.38
C SER A 594 6.71 18.86 -13.37
N PHE A 595 6.82 20.11 -12.86
CA PHE A 595 7.31 21.37 -13.50
C PHE A 595 6.53 22.09 -14.63
N GLY A 596 6.07 23.32 -14.33
CA GLY A 596 6.81 24.54 -14.73
C GLY A 596 6.36 25.37 -15.96
N GLY A 597 5.45 26.33 -15.75
CA GLY A 597 5.12 27.43 -16.67
C GLY A 597 3.88 28.21 -16.19
N GLY A 598 3.82 29.53 -16.35
CA GLY A 598 2.67 30.34 -15.92
C GLY A 598 1.50 30.25 -16.91
N PHE A 599 0.27 30.10 -16.41
CA PHE A 599 -0.94 29.87 -17.21
C PHE A 599 -2.23 30.29 -16.49
N SER A 600 -3.29 30.62 -17.24
CA SER A 600 -4.59 30.94 -16.65
C SER A 600 -5.11 29.80 -15.77
N GLY A 601 -5.58 30.08 -14.56
CA GLY A 601 -5.97 29.05 -13.57
C GLY A 601 -4.83 28.58 -12.65
N GLY A 602 -3.72 29.34 -12.57
CA GLY A 602 -2.59 29.08 -11.67
C GLY A 602 -2.37 30.14 -10.58
N GLY A 603 -3.31 31.09 -10.42
CA GLY A 603 -3.25 32.17 -9.43
C GLY A 603 -3.90 31.81 -8.09
N GLY A 604 -3.82 32.73 -7.11
CA GLY A 604 -4.40 32.52 -5.77
C GLY A 604 -5.85 32.94 -5.58
N GLY A 605 -6.47 33.49 -6.61
CA GLY A 605 -7.85 33.98 -6.60
C GLY A 605 -8.84 32.98 -7.20
N GLY A 606 -10.10 33.43 -7.34
CA GLY A 606 -11.14 32.75 -8.13
C GLY A 606 -11.19 31.22 -8.04
N GLY A 607 -11.97 30.67 -7.09
CA GLY A 607 -12.23 29.22 -7.08
C GLY A 607 -13.22 28.82 -8.16
N GLY A 608 -14.41 29.42 -8.12
CA GLY A 608 -15.50 29.10 -9.03
C GLY A 608 -16.85 29.48 -8.45
N GLY A 609 -17.89 28.75 -8.87
CA GLY A 609 -19.25 28.92 -8.38
C GLY A 609 -20.28 28.14 -9.19
N GLY A 610 -21.55 28.36 -8.89
CA GLY A 610 -22.67 27.69 -9.57
C GLY A 610 -24.01 28.19 -9.05
N GLY A 611 -25.10 27.58 -9.52
CA GLY A 611 -26.45 27.92 -9.09
C GLY A 611 -26.85 27.34 -7.73
N VAL A 612 -27.81 27.99 -7.08
CA VAL A 612 -28.61 27.44 -5.96
C VAL A 612 -30.02 27.15 -6.45
#